data_AF-A0AAE1U066-F1
#
_entry.id   AF-A0AAE1U066-F1
#
_cell.length_a   1.000
_cell.length_b   1.000
_cell.length_c   1.000
_cell.angle_alpha   90.00
_cell.angle_beta   90.00
_cell.angle_gamma   90.00
#
_symmetry.space_group_name_H-M   'P 1'
#
loop_
_entity.id
_entity.type
_entity.pdbx_description
1 polymer ?
#
loop_
_entity_poly.entity_id
_entity_poly.type
_entity_poly.pdbx_seq_one_letter_code
_entity_poly.pdbx_strand_id
1 'polypeptide(L)' 'MYVKCGTATRTRYISISKVSAALGHDVCASLLGLYSFTGCDTVSAFSGRGKLAALKLVMTHDYFRDVFIKLGAEW' A
#
# COMPACT_ATOMS: atom_id res chain seq x y z
N MET A 1 -6.99 13.41 -8.13
CA MET A 1 -5.54 13.48 -7.86
C MET A 1 -4.80 12.49 -8.74
N TYR A 2 -3.61 12.84 -9.24
CA TYR A 2 -2.79 11.98 -10.09
C TYR A 2 -1.35 11.91 -9.56
N VAL A 3 -0.71 10.75 -9.70
CA VAL A 3 0.72 10.57 -9.43
C VAL A 3 1.46 10.33 -10.74
N LYS A 4 2.50 11.14 -10.98
CA LYS A 4 3.43 10.96 -12.10
C LYS A 4 4.41 9.84 -11.76
N CYS A 5 4.60 8.88 -12.66
CA CYS A 5 5.54 7.78 -12.51
C CYS A 5 6.23 7.47 -13.84
N GLY A 6 7.40 6.81 -13.80
CA GLY A 6 8.21 6.49 -14.97
C GLY A 6 9.29 7.54 -15.25
N THR A 7 10.26 7.18 -16.10
CA THR A 7 11.43 8.00 -16.44
C THR A 7 11.42 8.41 -17.91
N ALA A 8 11.94 9.62 -18.17
CA ALA A 8 12.06 10.20 -19.51
C ALA A 8 10.76 10.09 -20.35
N THR A 9 10.85 9.41 -21.51
CA THR A 9 9.76 9.27 -22.48
C THR A 9 8.67 8.28 -22.04
N ARG A 10 8.86 7.53 -20.94
CA ARG A 10 7.89 6.55 -20.42
C ARG A 10 7.12 7.07 -19.21
N THR A 11 6.88 8.39 -19.19
CA THR A 11 6.08 9.05 -18.16
C THR A 11 4.63 8.59 -18.24
N ARG A 12 4.07 8.23 -17.08
CA ARG A 12 2.67 7.80 -16.90
C ARG A 12 2.05 8.60 -15.77
N TYR A 13 0.75 8.86 -15.87
CA TYR A 13 -0.04 9.48 -14.81
C TYR A 13 -1.07 8.49 -14.30
N ILE A 14 -0.99 8.16 -13.02
CA ILE A 14 -1.89 7.20 -12.37
C ILE A 14 -2.94 7.99 -11.59
N SER A 15 -4.22 7.76 -11.90
CA SER A 15 -5.32 8.38 -11.17
C SER A 15 -5.48 7.73 -9.80
N ILE A 16 -5.22 8.48 -8.73
CA ILE A 16 -5.40 7.99 -7.36
C ILE A 16 -6.86 7.68 -7.07
N SER A 17 -7.79 8.48 -7.61
CA SER A 17 -9.22 8.25 -7.45
C SER A 17 -9.66 6.91 -8.06
N LYS A 18 -9.15 6.55 -9.25
CA LYS A 18 -9.45 5.24 -9.86
C LYS A 18 -8.84 4.09 -9.06
N VAL A 19 -7.62 4.26 -8.55
CA VAL A 19 -6.96 3.22 -7.73
C VAL A 19 -7.71 3.01 -6.43
N SER A 20 -8.06 4.08 -5.71
CA SER A 20 -8.82 3.99 -4.45
C SER A 20 -10.19 3.34 -4.66
N ALA A 21 -10.91 3.72 -5.72
CA ALA A 21 -12.19 3.10 -6.05
C ALA A 21 -12.06 1.59 -6.35
N ALA A 22 -10.98 1.17 -7.00
CA ALA A 22 -10.74 -0.24 -7.32
C ALA A 22 -10.29 -1.06 -6.10
N LEU A 23 -9.54 -0.47 -5.17
CA LEU A 23 -9.05 -1.16 -3.96
C LEU A 23 -10.09 -1.23 -2.85
N GLY A 24 -11.00 -0.26 -2.79
CA GLY A 24 -11.99 -0.15 -1.72
C GLY A 24 -11.45 0.53 -0.46
N HIS A 25 -12.38 1.02 0.35
CA HIS A 25 -12.09 1.85 1.52
C HIS A 25 -11.17 1.14 2.53
N ASP A 26 -11.48 -0.10 2.90
CA ASP A 26 -10.78 -0.79 3.99
C ASP A 26 -9.34 -1.14 3.62
N VAL A 27 -9.11 -1.54 2.38
CA VAL A 27 -7.74 -1.75 1.88
C VAL A 27 -6.98 -0.43 1.90
N CYS A 28 -7.58 0.67 1.45
CA CYS A 28 -6.95 1.98 1.52
C CYS A 28 -6.62 2.40 2.97
N ALA A 29 -7.52 2.18 3.93
CA ALA A 29 -7.29 2.49 5.34
C ALA A 29 -6.12 1.69 5.93
N SER A 30 -5.95 0.44 5.52
CA SER A 30 -4.85 -0.42 5.98
C SER A 30 -3.47 -0.04 5.43
N LEU A 31 -3.38 0.76 4.36
CA LEU A 31 -2.11 1.06 3.68
C LEU A 31 -1.12 1.78 4.58
N LEU A 32 -1.60 2.60 5.53
CA LEU A 32 -0.74 3.38 6.42
C LEU A 32 -0.01 2.47 7.40
N GLY A 33 -0.73 1.54 8.06
CA GLY A 33 -0.13 0.53 8.93
C GLY A 33 0.74 -0.47 8.16
N LEU A 34 0.33 -0.83 6.94
CA LEU A 34 1.17 -1.68 6.08
C LEU A 34 2.50 -0.99 5.73
N TYR A 35 2.46 0.31 5.41
CA TYR A 35 3.66 1.09 5.10
C TYR A 35 4.55 1.26 6.32
N SER A 36 3.99 1.56 7.49
CA SER A 36 4.75 1.75 8.72
C SER A 36 5.43 0.45 9.18
N PHE A 37 4.80 -0.70 8.93
CA PHE A 37 5.36 -2.03 9.21
C PHE A 37 6.39 -2.50 8.20
N THR A 38 6.14 -2.30 6.90
CA THR A 38 7.04 -2.79 5.82
C THR A 38 8.15 -1.81 5.46
N GLY A 39 7.99 -0.52 5.79
CA GLY A 39 8.95 0.54 5.51
C GLY A 39 9.02 0.98 4.05
N CYS A 40 9.89 1.95 3.78
CA CYS A 40 10.27 2.39 2.44
C CYS A 40 11.20 1.35 1.75
N ASP A 41 11.28 1.36 0.42
CA ASP A 41 12.13 0.43 -0.36
C ASP A 41 13.61 0.47 0.04
N THR A 42 14.08 1.55 0.68
CA THR A 42 15.45 1.73 1.16
C THR A 42 15.70 1.23 2.58
N VAL A 43 14.67 0.99 3.39
CA VAL A 43 14.82 0.63 4.83
C VAL A 43 13.77 -0.41 5.27
N SER A 44 13.46 -1.34 4.39
CA SER A 44 12.44 -2.36 4.66
C SER A 44 12.89 -3.33 5.75
N ALA A 45 12.12 -3.46 6.83
CA ALA A 45 12.26 -4.55 7.81
C ALA A 45 11.99 -5.94 7.18
N PHE A 46 11.43 -5.96 5.97
CA PHE A 46 11.10 -7.12 5.15
C PHE A 46 12.20 -7.40 4.11
N SER A 47 13.46 -7.56 4.54
CA SER A 47 14.53 -8.01 3.64
C SER A 47 14.16 -9.37 3.01
N GLY A 48 14.23 -9.47 1.68
CA GLY A 48 13.85 -10.67 0.94
C GLY A 48 12.34 -10.93 0.82
N ARG A 49 11.47 -10.09 1.40
CA ARG A 49 10.00 -10.21 1.27
C ARG A 49 9.41 -8.94 0.64
N GLY A 50 8.75 -9.09 -0.51
CA GLY A 50 8.22 -7.94 -1.26
C GLY A 50 6.93 -7.36 -0.68
N LYS A 51 6.77 -6.03 -0.76
CA LYS A 51 5.53 -5.30 -0.40
C LYS A 51 4.29 -5.82 -1.12
N LEU A 52 4.46 -6.33 -2.34
CA LEU A 52 3.37 -6.93 -3.10
C LEU A 52 2.79 -8.17 -2.41
N ALA A 53 3.63 -9.00 -1.79
CA ALA A 53 3.16 -10.18 -1.07
C ALA A 53 2.37 -9.77 0.19
N ALA A 54 2.85 -8.76 0.92
CA ALA A 54 2.17 -8.22 2.09
C ALA A 54 0.82 -7.58 1.71
N LEU A 55 0.78 -6.79 0.62
CA LEU A 55 -0.46 -6.20 0.11
C LEU A 55 -1.47 -7.28 -0.30
N LYS A 56 -1.04 -8.37 -0.95
CA LYS A 56 -1.93 -9.49 -1.29
C LYS A 56 -2.59 -10.11 -0.06
N LEU A 57 -1.86 -10.25 1.04
CA LEU A 57 -2.42 -10.77 2.30
C LEU A 57 -3.50 -9.84 2.86
N VAL A 58 -3.26 -8.53 2.84
CA VAL A 58 -4.24 -7.51 3.26
C VAL A 58 -5.50 -7.49 2.39
N MET A 59 -5.33 -7.70 1.08
CA MET A 59 -6.47 -7.76 0.16
C MET A 59 -7.28 -9.04 0.33
N THR A 60 -6.65 -10.16 0.72
CA THR A 60 -7.29 -11.48 0.74
C THR A 60 -7.87 -11.84 2.11
N HIS A 61 -7.29 -11.36 3.20
CA HIS A 61 -7.67 -11.74 4.56
C HIS A 61 -8.05 -10.52 5.40
N ASP A 62 -9.30 -10.50 5.86
CA ASP A 62 -9.83 -9.41 6.67
C ASP A 62 -9.06 -9.25 7.99
N TYR A 63 -8.58 -10.35 8.58
CA TYR A 63 -7.74 -10.31 9.78
C TYR A 63 -6.51 -9.41 9.60
N PHE A 64 -5.74 -9.58 8.51
CA PHE A 64 -4.57 -8.75 8.27
C PHE A 64 -4.97 -7.31 7.96
N ARG A 65 -6.07 -7.11 7.24
CA ARG A 65 -6.61 -5.77 6.96
C ARG A 65 -6.92 -5.01 8.25
N ASP A 66 -7.66 -5.63 9.17
CA ASP A 66 -8.06 -5.03 10.45
C ASP A 66 -6.84 -4.71 11.32
N VAL A 67 -5.86 -5.61 11.38
CA VAL A 67 -4.61 -5.40 12.13
C VAL A 67 -3.88 -4.16 11.59
N PHE A 68 -3.73 -4.03 10.27
CA PHE A 68 -3.03 -2.90 9.69
C PHE A 68 -3.83 -1.59 9.71
N ILE A 69 -5.17 -1.64 9.71
CA ILE A 69 -5.99 -0.44 9.97
C ILE A 69 -5.73 0.08 11.39
N LYS A 70 -5.77 -0.81 12.39
CA LYS A 70 -5.51 -0.44 13.80
C LYS A 70 -4.09 0.10 13.97
N LEU A 71 -3.10 -0.61 13.43
CA LEU A 71 -1.70 -0.18 13.50
C LEU A 71 -1.48 1.20 12.88
N GLY A 72 -2.16 1.51 11.77
CA GLY A 72 -2.08 2.82 11.13
C GLY A 72 -2.82 3.95 11.86
N ALA A 73 -3.73 3.62 12.79
CA ALA A 73 -4.47 4.60 13.59
C ALA A 73 -3.76 4.93 14.92
N GLU A 74 -2.93 4.03 15.42
CA GLU A 74 -2.23 4.15 16.71
C GLU A 74 -0.86 4.85 16.62
N TRP A 75 -0.39 5.16 15.40
CA TRP A 75 0.96 5.68 15.14
C TRP A 75 0.92 7.08 14.53
#